data_AF-A0A1U8H2R5-F1
#
_entry.id   AF-A0A1U8H2R5-F1
#
_cell.length_a   1.000
_cell.length_b   1.000
_cell.length_c   1.000
_cell.angle_alpha   90.00
_cell.angle_beta   90.00
_cell.angle_gamma   90.00
#
_symmetry.space_group_name_H-M   'P 1'
#
loop_
_entity.id
_entity.type
_entity.pdbx_description
1 polymer ?
#
loop_
_entity_poly.entity_id
_entity_poly.type
_entity_poly.pdbx_seq_one_letter_code
_entity_poly.pdbx_strand_id
1 'polypeptide(L)'
;MAGAWSPISRRVLGSTVIDLSRSNSRTGGSLPVRISARSHGVSTCEERETPQGPSCIFVGPVETASKETLEALYRQARDSYYSGMPLIVDDMFDRVELRLRWYGSKHVVKYPRCSLRRHSTYADAEEDPSQVFALASVWLLILGFGSSFLIVPLIYTIVQAYQDTFDSGMSYTDQSFELFTMLNGILFMVLGSIIGFPIASASVGALQGLWKNDLVALKGACPNCGEEVFAFLKAERSNHSPHRADCHVCESRLEFQTNVEQSSSRPGRRWVYGRVYLIRQRQRWA
;
A
#
# COMPACT_ATOMS: atom_id res chain seq x y z
N MET A 1 9.58 41.20 20.75
CA MET A 1 10.64 40.94 19.75
C MET A 1 9.97 40.29 18.55
N ALA A 2 9.78 41.08 17.50
CA ALA A 2 9.09 40.68 16.28
C ALA A 2 10.09 40.03 15.31
N GLY A 3 9.82 38.80 14.90
CA GLY A 3 10.52 38.14 13.81
C GLY A 3 9.61 38.12 12.59
N ALA A 4 9.76 39.11 11.72
CA ALA A 4 9.09 39.14 10.42
C ALA A 4 9.75 38.11 9.49
N TRP A 5 8.95 37.22 8.90
CA TRP A 5 9.38 36.38 7.77
C TRP A 5 8.65 36.83 6.51
N SER A 6 9.44 37.41 5.61
CA SER A 6 9.01 37.91 4.31
C SER A 6 8.69 36.75 3.35
N PRO A 7 7.63 36.85 2.52
CA PRO A 7 7.35 35.86 1.50
C PRO A 7 8.33 36.03 0.31
N ILE A 8 8.97 34.93 -0.09
CA ILE A 8 9.85 34.89 -1.27
C ILE A 8 8.99 35.01 -2.53
N SER A 9 9.30 36.04 -3.33
CA SER A 9 8.63 36.41 -4.58
C SER A 9 8.78 35.33 -5.68
N ARG A 10 7.72 35.13 -6.47
CA ARG A 10 7.71 34.31 -7.68
C ARG A 10 8.60 34.96 -8.74
N ARG A 11 9.69 34.30 -9.12
CA ARG A 11 10.38 34.60 -10.38
C ARG A 11 9.67 33.88 -11.52
N VAL A 12 8.94 34.67 -12.30
CA VAL A 12 8.52 34.37 -13.67
C VAL A 12 9.78 34.42 -14.53
N LEU A 13 10.18 33.29 -15.11
CA LEU A 13 11.00 33.30 -16.33
C LEU A 13 10.08 32.87 -17.49
N GLY A 14 9.78 33.83 -18.35
CA GLY A 14 9.20 33.55 -19.66
C GLY A 14 10.24 32.87 -20.54
N SER A 15 9.81 31.87 -21.30
CA SER A 15 10.58 31.33 -22.42
C SER A 15 9.61 30.93 -23.52
N THR A 16 9.58 31.81 -24.53
CA THR A 16 9.19 31.67 -25.94
C THR A 16 8.36 30.45 -26.36
N VAL A 17 7.12 30.75 -26.74
CA VAL A 17 6.29 29.98 -27.67
C VAL A 17 7.02 29.91 -29.02
N ILE A 18 7.25 28.70 -29.52
CA ILE A 18 7.52 28.48 -30.94
C ILE A 18 6.24 27.86 -31.52
N ASP A 19 5.43 28.73 -32.14
CA ASP A 19 4.38 28.32 -33.06
C ASP A 19 5.04 27.82 -34.34
N LEU A 20 4.81 26.56 -34.69
CA LEU A 20 5.09 26.02 -36.03
C LEU A 20 3.79 25.46 -36.60
N SER A 21 3.14 26.32 -37.37
CA SER A 21 1.98 26.03 -38.20
C SER A 21 2.37 25.26 -39.49
N ARG A 22 1.40 24.48 -40.00
CA ARG A 22 1.27 23.86 -41.35
C ARG A 22 2.11 22.57 -41.56
N SER A 23 1.61 21.51 -42.19
CA SER A 23 0.70 21.44 -43.33
C SER A 23 -0.06 20.11 -43.40
N ASN A 24 -1.28 20.21 -43.92
CA ASN A 24 -2.24 19.15 -44.21
C ASN A 24 -1.92 18.56 -45.60
N SER A 25 -1.71 17.26 -45.74
CA SER A 25 -1.76 16.59 -47.05
C SER A 25 -2.30 15.16 -46.91
N ARG A 26 -3.52 14.99 -47.44
CA ARG A 26 -4.18 13.72 -47.74
C ARG A 26 -3.57 13.10 -49.00
N THR A 27 -3.19 11.82 -48.93
CA THR A 27 -3.27 10.77 -49.99
C THR A 27 -2.69 9.51 -49.34
N GLY A 28 -3.39 8.38 -49.18
CA GLY A 28 -4.16 7.65 -50.20
C GLY A 28 -3.20 6.74 -50.96
N GLY A 29 -3.06 5.47 -50.56
CA GLY A 29 -2.21 4.52 -51.30
C GLY A 29 -1.95 3.20 -50.58
N SER A 30 -2.63 2.17 -51.05
CA SER A 30 -2.59 0.75 -50.69
C SER A 30 -1.27 0.02 -51.04
N LEU A 31 -0.90 -0.98 -50.23
CA LEU A 31 -0.08 -2.16 -50.59
C LEU A 31 -0.58 -2.80 -51.91
N PRO A 32 0.19 -3.62 -52.67
CA PRO A 32 1.17 -4.61 -52.18
C PRO A 32 2.37 -4.93 -53.12
N VAL A 33 3.45 -5.58 -52.65
CA VAL A 33 4.23 -6.52 -53.50
C VAL A 33 4.83 -7.63 -52.63
N ARG A 34 4.54 -8.87 -53.03
CA ARG A 34 5.14 -10.13 -52.59
C ARG A 34 6.05 -10.58 -53.71
N ILE A 35 7.35 -10.82 -53.47
CA ILE A 35 8.19 -11.61 -54.37
C ILE A 35 8.92 -12.66 -53.53
N SER A 36 8.84 -13.89 -54.03
CA SER A 36 9.42 -15.11 -53.49
C SER A 36 10.60 -15.56 -54.39
N ALA A 37 11.50 -16.31 -53.76
CA ALA A 37 12.41 -17.33 -54.31
C ALA A 37 13.72 -16.92 -55.02
N ARG A 38 14.81 -17.13 -54.26
CA ARG A 38 15.90 -18.10 -54.51
C ARG A 38 16.87 -17.82 -55.68
N SER A 39 18.12 -17.52 -55.32
CA SER A 39 19.31 -17.97 -56.07
C SER A 39 20.48 -18.24 -55.12
N HIS A 40 21.12 -19.39 -55.33
CA HIS A 40 22.38 -19.78 -54.71
C HIS A 40 23.52 -18.96 -55.34
N GLY A 41 24.41 -18.42 -54.51
CA GLY A 41 25.62 -17.76 -54.96
C GLY A 41 26.49 -17.42 -53.77
N VAL A 42 27.51 -18.25 -53.53
CA VAL A 42 28.58 -17.99 -52.57
C VAL A 42 29.29 -16.71 -53.02
N SER A 43 29.19 -15.67 -52.21
CA SER A 43 30.00 -14.46 -52.33
C SER A 43 30.44 -14.08 -50.92
N THR A 44 31.73 -14.30 -50.66
CA THR A 44 32.46 -13.69 -49.56
C THR A 44 32.39 -12.18 -49.73
N CYS A 45 31.58 -11.53 -48.90
CA CYS A 45 31.53 -10.08 -48.79
C CYS A 45 31.60 -9.76 -47.30
N GLU A 46 32.47 -8.80 -46.99
CA GLU A 46 32.75 -8.26 -45.68
C GLU A 46 31.51 -8.15 -44.78
N GLU A 47 31.73 -8.43 -43.50
CA GLU A 47 30.82 -8.22 -42.39
C GLU A 47 30.52 -6.72 -42.26
N ARG A 48 29.63 -6.25 -43.13
CA ARG A 48 29.03 -4.93 -43.02
C ARG A 48 27.99 -5.05 -41.92
N GLU A 49 28.36 -4.62 -40.72
CA GLU A 49 27.47 -4.45 -39.59
C GLU A 49 26.16 -3.81 -40.05
N THR A 50 25.14 -4.63 -40.29
CA THR A 50 23.76 -4.15 -40.31
C THR A 50 23.55 -3.54 -38.93
N PRO A 51 23.06 -2.29 -38.80
CA PRO A 51 22.79 -1.74 -37.49
C PRO A 51 21.84 -2.69 -36.78
N GLN A 52 22.35 -3.45 -35.81
CA GLN A 52 21.54 -4.37 -35.04
C GLN A 52 20.47 -3.51 -34.40
N GLY A 53 19.21 -3.69 -34.83
CA GLY A 53 18.08 -3.08 -34.15
C GLY A 53 18.17 -3.45 -32.67
N PRO A 54 17.78 -2.54 -31.76
CA PRO A 54 17.98 -2.76 -30.34
C PRO A 54 17.31 -4.08 -29.94
N SER A 55 18.11 -5.06 -29.52
CA SER A 55 17.63 -6.40 -29.20
C SER A 55 17.02 -6.38 -27.81
N CYS A 56 15.70 -6.60 -27.72
CA CYS A 56 15.04 -6.77 -26.43
C CYS A 56 15.50 -8.06 -25.77
N ILE A 57 15.64 -8.04 -24.44
CA ILE A 57 15.84 -9.27 -23.67
C ILE A 57 14.65 -10.20 -23.94
N PHE A 58 14.92 -11.44 -24.35
CA PHE A 58 13.88 -12.43 -24.56
C PHE A 58 13.32 -12.88 -23.21
N VAL A 59 12.20 -12.29 -22.85
CA VAL A 59 11.36 -12.77 -21.75
C VAL A 59 10.27 -13.61 -22.41
N GLY A 60 10.08 -14.84 -21.94
CA GLY A 60 8.97 -15.70 -22.40
C GLY A 60 7.60 -15.07 -22.10
N PRO A 61 6.52 -15.86 -21.99
CA PRO A 61 5.22 -15.31 -21.66
C PRO A 61 5.27 -14.50 -20.36
N VAL A 62 4.81 -13.24 -20.40
CA VAL A 62 4.87 -12.26 -19.28
C VAL A 62 4.28 -12.83 -17.98
N GLU A 63 3.24 -13.67 -18.10
CA GLU A 63 2.58 -14.30 -16.96
C GLU A 63 3.41 -15.36 -16.22
N THR A 64 4.44 -15.89 -16.89
CA THR A 64 5.30 -16.97 -16.37
C THR A 64 6.71 -16.51 -16.05
N ALA A 65 7.07 -15.27 -16.40
CA ALA A 65 8.41 -14.75 -16.25
C ALA A 65 8.79 -14.47 -14.79
N SER A 66 10.08 -14.57 -14.47
CA SER A 66 10.59 -14.24 -13.13
C SER A 66 10.59 -12.72 -12.90
N LYS A 67 10.60 -12.31 -11.64
CA LYS A 67 10.61 -10.89 -11.26
C LYS A 67 11.80 -10.16 -11.87
N GLU A 68 12.99 -10.77 -11.81
CA GLU A 68 14.25 -10.18 -12.26
C GLU A 68 14.28 -9.99 -13.77
N THR A 69 13.74 -10.95 -14.54
CA THR A 69 13.66 -10.83 -16.00
C THR A 69 12.68 -9.74 -16.42
N LEU A 70 11.53 -9.64 -15.75
CA LEU A 70 10.56 -8.58 -15.99
C LEU A 70 11.11 -7.21 -15.61
N GLU A 71 11.87 -7.09 -14.52
CA GLU A 71 12.52 -5.83 -14.14
C GLU A 71 13.55 -5.39 -15.18
N ALA A 72 14.33 -6.33 -15.73
CA ALA A 72 15.28 -6.03 -16.79
C ALA A 72 14.57 -5.58 -18.08
N LEU A 73 13.51 -6.28 -18.49
CA LEU A 73 12.69 -5.88 -19.63
C LEU A 73 12.03 -4.52 -19.42
N TYR A 74 11.50 -4.24 -18.24
CA TYR A 74 10.88 -2.97 -17.90
C TYR A 74 11.86 -1.81 -17.99
N ARG A 75 13.07 -1.97 -17.44
CA ARG A 75 14.14 -0.96 -17.54
C ARG A 75 14.51 -0.70 -18.99
N GLN A 76 14.76 -1.75 -19.76
CA GLN A 76 15.13 -1.64 -21.16
C GLN A 76 14.04 -0.97 -22.00
N ALA A 77 12.78 -1.39 -21.82
CA ALA A 77 11.62 -0.82 -22.51
C ALA A 77 11.46 0.67 -22.18
N ARG A 78 11.58 1.04 -20.90
CA ARG A 78 11.50 2.44 -20.46
C ARG A 78 12.60 3.30 -21.08
N ASP A 79 13.83 2.83 -21.07
CA ASP A 79 14.96 3.59 -21.61
C ASP A 79 14.83 3.74 -23.13
N SER A 80 14.32 2.70 -23.82
CA SER A 80 14.02 2.73 -25.26
C SER A 80 12.88 3.68 -25.64
N TYR A 81 11.89 3.81 -24.77
CA TYR A 81 10.79 4.75 -24.94
C TYR A 81 11.30 6.19 -24.87
N TYR A 82 12.18 6.50 -23.90
CA TYR A 82 12.79 7.83 -23.77
C TYR A 82 13.80 8.14 -24.87
N SER A 83 14.44 7.13 -25.47
CA SER A 83 15.31 7.33 -26.64
C SER A 83 14.56 7.49 -27.97
N GLY A 84 13.22 7.37 -27.95
CA GLY A 84 12.37 7.52 -29.13
C GLY A 84 12.25 6.27 -30.00
N MET A 85 12.79 5.13 -29.55
CA MET A 85 12.79 3.85 -30.28
C MET A 85 12.13 2.76 -29.42
N PRO A 86 10.78 2.75 -29.29
CA PRO A 86 10.09 1.86 -28.38
C PRO A 86 10.25 0.38 -28.78
N LEU A 87 10.73 -0.44 -27.84
CA LEU A 87 10.93 -1.88 -28.04
C LEU A 87 9.66 -2.71 -27.92
N ILE A 88 8.72 -2.28 -27.08
CA ILE A 88 7.46 -2.97 -26.83
C ILE A 88 6.29 -2.00 -26.98
N VAL A 89 5.13 -2.55 -27.33
CA VAL A 89 3.87 -1.79 -27.43
C VAL A 89 3.39 -1.39 -26.04
N ASP A 90 2.68 -0.26 -25.93
CA ASP A 90 2.13 0.30 -24.69
C ASP A 90 1.33 -0.74 -23.87
N ASP A 91 0.45 -1.51 -24.53
CA ASP A 91 -0.32 -2.58 -23.89
C ASP A 91 0.56 -3.66 -23.23
N MET A 92 1.72 -3.98 -23.83
CA MET A 92 2.66 -4.94 -23.24
C MET A 92 3.45 -4.30 -22.09
N PHE A 93 3.80 -3.02 -22.20
CA PHE A 93 4.44 -2.28 -21.13
C PHE A 93 3.55 -2.23 -19.89
N ASP A 94 2.25 -1.95 -20.07
CA ASP A 94 1.26 -1.93 -19.00
C ASP A 94 1.10 -3.29 -18.33
N ARG A 95 1.12 -4.40 -19.10
CA ARG A 95 1.08 -5.76 -18.53
C ARG A 95 2.34 -6.09 -17.71
N VAL A 96 3.52 -5.76 -18.23
CA VAL A 96 4.79 -5.95 -17.50
C VAL A 96 4.77 -5.11 -16.22
N GLU A 97 4.30 -3.87 -16.32
CA GLU A 97 4.16 -2.98 -15.18
C GLU A 97 3.23 -3.57 -14.11
N LEU A 98 2.03 -3.98 -14.50
CA LEU A 98 1.04 -4.56 -13.59
C LEU A 98 1.58 -5.83 -12.92
N ARG A 99 2.28 -6.67 -13.68
CA ARG A 99 2.90 -7.89 -13.15
C ARG A 99 4.01 -7.59 -12.15
N LEU A 100 4.83 -6.59 -12.41
CA LEU A 100 5.89 -6.15 -11.51
C LEU A 100 5.34 -5.50 -10.23
N ARG A 101 4.22 -4.78 -10.30
CA ARG A 101 3.50 -4.30 -9.12
C ARG A 101 3.01 -5.47 -8.27
N TRP A 102 2.47 -6.51 -8.91
CA TRP A 102 2.04 -7.71 -8.21
C TRP A 102 3.20 -8.44 -7.51
N TYR A 103 4.40 -8.40 -8.10
CA TYR A 103 5.63 -8.89 -7.47
C TYR A 103 6.24 -7.93 -6.42
N GLY A 104 5.65 -6.75 -6.19
CA GLY A 104 6.19 -5.73 -5.28
C GLY A 104 7.57 -5.24 -5.72
N SER A 105 7.75 -4.95 -7.00
CA SER A 105 9.01 -4.39 -7.52
C SER A 105 9.10 -2.89 -7.29
N LYS A 106 10.20 -2.44 -6.66
CA LYS A 106 10.50 -1.01 -6.46
C LYS A 106 10.69 -0.23 -7.77
N HIS A 107 10.98 -0.93 -8.88
CA HIS A 107 11.22 -0.28 -10.18
C HIS A 107 9.96 0.35 -10.79
N VAL A 108 8.79 -0.10 -10.33
CA VAL A 108 7.49 0.28 -10.89
C VAL A 108 6.75 1.31 -10.03
N VAL A 109 7.26 1.60 -8.83
CA VAL A 109 6.75 2.68 -7.99
C VAL A 109 6.94 3.99 -8.72
N LYS A 110 5.83 4.64 -9.08
CA LYS A 110 5.84 5.91 -9.78
C LYS A 110 5.81 7.05 -8.77
N TYR A 111 6.76 7.97 -8.94
CA TYR A 111 6.78 9.28 -8.28
C TYR A 111 5.50 10.10 -8.58
N PRO A 112 5.25 11.20 -7.85
CA PRO A 112 4.06 12.03 -8.05
C PRO A 112 3.84 12.41 -9.52
N ARG A 113 2.67 12.06 -10.06
CA ARG A 113 2.24 12.36 -11.42
C ARG A 113 1.18 13.44 -11.45
N CYS A 114 1.16 14.23 -12.52
CA CYS A 114 0.07 15.14 -12.81
C CYS A 114 -0.98 14.42 -13.68
N SER A 115 -2.21 14.30 -13.21
CA SER A 115 -3.32 13.90 -14.07
C SER A 115 -3.87 15.11 -14.80
N LEU A 116 -3.63 15.19 -16.12
CA LEU A 116 -4.20 16.26 -16.95
C LEU A 116 -5.74 16.18 -16.98
N ARG A 117 -6.31 14.97 -16.97
CA ARG A 117 -7.77 14.78 -17.00
C ARG A 117 -8.47 15.23 -15.71
N ARG A 118 -7.84 15.02 -14.55
CA ARG A 118 -8.41 15.39 -13.24
C ARG A 118 -7.90 16.74 -12.71
N HIS A 119 -6.94 17.38 -13.39
CA HIS A 119 -6.22 18.56 -12.92
C HIS A 119 -5.67 18.39 -11.48
N SER A 120 -5.19 17.19 -11.15
CA SER A 120 -4.74 16.82 -9.80
C SER A 120 -3.42 16.06 -9.84
N THR A 121 -2.54 16.30 -8.88
CA THR A 121 -1.36 15.46 -8.66
C THR A 121 -1.73 14.23 -7.85
N TYR A 122 -1.12 13.09 -8.18
CA TYR A 122 -1.32 11.83 -7.46
C TYR A 122 -0.03 11.03 -7.39
N ALA A 123 0.10 10.22 -6.35
CA ALA A 123 1.17 9.23 -6.21
C ALA A 123 0.53 7.84 -6.06
N ASP A 124 1.26 6.79 -6.47
CA ASP A 124 0.80 5.42 -6.26
C ASP A 124 0.97 5.05 -4.77
N ALA A 125 0.04 4.22 -4.27
CA ALA A 125 0.09 3.66 -2.93
C ALA A 125 0.01 2.13 -2.98
N GLU A 126 0.77 1.49 -2.12
CA GLU A 126 0.87 0.03 -2.01
C GLU A 126 0.33 -0.42 -0.64
N GLU A 127 -0.09 -1.68 -0.57
CA GLU A 127 -0.50 -2.29 0.69
C GLU A 127 0.72 -2.48 1.61
N ASP A 128 0.59 -2.02 2.85
CA ASP A 128 1.61 -2.21 3.88
C ASP A 128 1.15 -3.21 4.95
N PRO A 129 1.46 -4.51 4.79
CA PRO A 129 1.05 -5.54 5.74
C PRO A 129 1.72 -5.35 7.11
N SER A 130 2.89 -4.68 7.17
CA SER A 130 3.61 -4.46 8.42
C SER A 130 2.83 -3.56 9.38
N GLN A 131 2.14 -2.56 8.84
CA GLN A 131 1.34 -1.64 9.63
C GLN A 131 0.04 -2.29 10.15
N VAL A 132 -0.59 -3.16 9.35
CA VAL A 132 -1.74 -3.97 9.80
C VAL A 132 -1.32 -4.94 10.90
N PHE A 133 -0.14 -5.56 10.76
CA PHE A 133 0.41 -6.45 11.78
C PHE A 133 0.75 -5.71 13.07
N ALA A 134 1.31 -4.49 12.98
CA ALA A 134 1.56 -3.64 14.13
C ALA A 134 0.26 -3.24 14.84
N LEU A 135 -0.80 -2.92 14.09
CA LEU A 135 -2.11 -2.64 14.66
C LEU A 135 -2.68 -3.88 15.38
N ALA A 136 -2.54 -5.06 14.77
CA ALA A 136 -2.98 -6.32 15.37
C ALA A 136 -2.21 -6.65 16.66
N SER A 137 -0.90 -6.43 16.68
CA SER A 137 -0.07 -6.68 17.87
C SER A 137 -0.44 -5.75 19.03
N VAL A 138 -0.71 -4.47 18.76
CA VAL A 138 -1.20 -3.52 19.77
C VAL A 138 -2.53 -4.00 20.36
N TRP A 139 -3.48 -4.41 19.54
CA TRP A 139 -4.76 -4.91 20.05
C TRP A 139 -4.63 -6.24 20.80
N LEU A 140 -3.69 -7.12 20.41
CA LEU A 140 -3.38 -8.33 21.17
C LEU A 140 -2.83 -8.00 22.57
N LEU A 141 -1.99 -6.98 22.70
CA LEU A 141 -1.50 -6.52 24.00
C LEU A 141 -2.64 -5.96 24.85
N ILE A 142 -3.54 -5.16 24.27
CA ILE A 142 -4.72 -4.63 24.98
C ILE A 142 -5.63 -5.79 25.41
N LEU A 143 -5.82 -6.79 24.54
CA LEU A 143 -6.58 -7.99 24.86
C LEU A 143 -5.94 -8.77 26.02
N GLY A 144 -4.62 -8.97 25.98
CA GLY A 144 -3.87 -9.64 27.05
C GLY A 144 -3.93 -8.88 28.37
N PHE A 145 -3.85 -7.56 28.33
CA PHE A 145 -4.01 -6.71 29.51
C PHE A 145 -5.43 -6.77 30.08
N GLY A 146 -6.46 -6.66 29.24
CA GLY A 146 -7.86 -6.77 29.64
C GLY A 146 -8.22 -8.16 30.18
N SER A 147 -7.71 -9.22 29.56
CA SER A 147 -7.93 -10.60 30.01
C SER A 147 -7.19 -10.92 31.30
N SER A 148 -6.04 -10.30 31.55
CA SER A 148 -5.29 -10.45 32.81
C SER A 148 -6.13 -10.06 34.03
N PHE A 149 -6.94 -9.00 33.95
CA PHE A 149 -7.88 -8.62 35.02
C PHE A 149 -8.97 -9.66 35.31
N LEU A 150 -9.22 -10.61 34.40
CA LEU A 150 -10.13 -11.73 34.61
C LEU A 150 -9.39 -12.99 35.07
N ILE A 151 -8.23 -13.26 34.45
CA ILE A 151 -7.46 -14.49 34.65
C ILE A 151 -6.68 -14.46 35.97
N VAL A 152 -6.06 -13.34 36.34
CA VAL A 152 -5.23 -13.24 37.56
C VAL A 152 -6.07 -13.46 38.82
N PRO A 153 -7.24 -12.80 39.01
CA PRO A 153 -8.12 -13.09 40.14
C PRO A 153 -8.57 -14.56 40.17
N LEU A 154 -8.90 -15.14 39.01
CA LEU A 154 -9.32 -16.54 38.90
C LEU A 154 -8.20 -17.50 39.35
N ILE A 155 -6.99 -17.33 38.82
CA ILE A 155 -5.83 -18.15 39.19
C ILE A 155 -5.55 -18.00 40.69
N TYR A 156 -5.60 -16.78 41.22
CA TYR A 156 -5.39 -16.52 42.64
C TYR A 156 -6.38 -17.30 43.52
N THR A 157 -7.68 -17.27 43.18
CA THR A 157 -8.69 -18.04 43.92
C THR A 157 -8.49 -19.55 43.84
N ILE A 158 -8.06 -20.07 42.69
CA ILE A 158 -7.78 -21.51 42.51
C ILE A 158 -6.56 -21.93 43.35
N VAL A 159 -5.50 -21.11 43.35
CA VAL A 159 -4.28 -21.38 44.14
C VAL A 159 -4.59 -21.34 45.64
N GLN A 160 -5.40 -20.38 46.09
CA GLN A 160 -5.79 -20.28 47.50
C GLN A 160 -6.66 -21.46 47.92
N ALA A 161 -7.68 -21.82 47.12
CA ALA A 161 -8.49 -23.00 47.39
C ALA A 161 -7.67 -24.30 47.43
N TYR A 162 -6.62 -24.41 46.61
CA TYR A 162 -5.69 -25.53 46.68
C TYR A 162 -4.91 -25.49 48.00
N GLN A 163 -4.28 -24.37 48.36
CA GLN A 163 -3.52 -24.22 49.61
C GLN A 163 -4.37 -24.53 50.85
N ASP A 164 -5.60 -24.02 50.92
CA ASP A 164 -6.53 -24.28 52.04
C ASP A 164 -6.82 -25.78 52.20
N THR A 165 -6.92 -26.54 51.09
CA THR A 165 -7.10 -28.00 51.17
C THR A 165 -5.87 -28.74 51.70
N PHE A 166 -4.64 -28.24 51.48
CA PHE A 166 -3.43 -28.84 52.04
C PHE A 166 -3.17 -28.42 53.49
N ASP A 167 -3.47 -27.16 53.83
CA ASP A 167 -3.24 -26.60 55.17
C ASP A 167 -4.34 -26.99 56.19
N SER A 168 -5.49 -27.50 55.73
CA SER A 168 -6.54 -28.08 56.58
C SER A 168 -6.10 -29.28 57.45
N GLY A 169 -4.86 -29.76 57.29
CA GLY A 169 -4.20 -30.68 58.21
C GLY A 169 -3.67 -30.05 59.50
N MET A 170 -3.59 -28.71 59.63
CA MET A 170 -3.01 -28.06 60.81
C MET A 170 -3.67 -26.69 61.14
N SER A 171 -4.41 -26.67 62.26
CA SER A 171 -4.74 -25.52 63.14
C SER A 171 -5.80 -24.46 62.77
N TYR A 172 -6.57 -24.12 63.83
CA TYR A 172 -7.57 -23.05 63.99
C TYR A 172 -7.10 -21.69 63.47
N THR A 173 -7.80 -21.15 62.47
CA THR A 173 -7.63 -19.77 61.99
C THR A 173 -8.82 -18.91 62.42
N ASP A 174 -8.54 -17.65 62.72
CA ASP A 174 -9.48 -16.65 63.22
C ASP A 174 -10.51 -16.29 62.13
N GLN A 175 -11.79 -16.60 62.39
CA GLN A 175 -12.93 -16.49 61.48
C GLN A 175 -13.13 -15.08 60.88
N SER A 176 -12.58 -14.06 61.55
CA SER A 176 -12.61 -12.66 61.10
C SER A 176 -11.66 -12.37 59.92
N PHE A 177 -10.50 -13.02 59.88
CA PHE A 177 -9.49 -12.86 58.83
C PHE A 177 -9.93 -13.53 57.53
N GLU A 178 -10.57 -14.70 57.65
CA GLU A 178 -11.09 -15.51 56.54
C GLU A 178 -12.24 -14.79 55.77
N LEU A 179 -13.10 -14.07 56.51
CA LEU A 179 -14.15 -13.26 55.89
C LEU A 179 -13.58 -12.05 55.14
N PHE A 180 -12.52 -11.43 55.68
CA PHE A 180 -11.88 -10.26 55.06
C PHE A 180 -11.11 -10.64 53.79
N THR A 181 -10.43 -11.79 53.77
CA THR A 181 -9.77 -12.31 52.56
C THR A 181 -10.78 -12.69 51.48
N MET A 182 -11.90 -13.33 51.87
CA MET A 182 -12.98 -13.70 50.95
C MET A 182 -13.68 -12.48 50.33
N LEU A 183 -13.97 -11.44 51.14
CA LEU A 183 -14.54 -10.19 50.66
C LEU A 183 -13.60 -9.42 49.73
N ASN A 184 -12.30 -9.34 50.06
CA ASN A 184 -11.32 -8.71 49.18
C ASN A 184 -11.13 -9.48 47.86
N GLY A 185 -11.18 -10.81 47.90
CA GLY A 185 -11.15 -11.66 46.70
C GLY A 185 -12.36 -11.43 45.79
N ILE A 186 -13.58 -11.40 46.35
CA ILE A 186 -14.80 -11.09 45.59
C ILE A 186 -14.74 -9.68 45.02
N LEU A 187 -14.32 -8.70 45.82
CA LEU A 187 -14.21 -7.32 45.40
C LEU A 187 -13.22 -7.18 44.22
N PHE A 188 -12.07 -7.85 44.30
CA PHE A 188 -11.06 -7.87 43.24
C PHE A 188 -11.55 -8.57 41.97
N MET A 189 -12.30 -9.68 42.09
CA MET A 189 -12.94 -10.37 40.97
C MET A 189 -13.98 -9.48 40.28
N VAL A 190 -14.84 -8.82 41.06
CA VAL A 190 -15.90 -7.95 40.55
C VAL A 190 -15.33 -6.70 39.88
N LEU A 191 -14.40 -6.01 40.54
CA LEU A 191 -13.70 -4.84 39.98
C LEU A 191 -12.90 -5.21 38.73
N GLY A 192 -12.15 -6.32 38.78
CA GLY A 192 -11.39 -6.84 37.65
C GLY A 192 -12.29 -7.20 36.46
N SER A 193 -13.47 -7.76 36.71
CA SER A 193 -14.44 -8.07 35.66
C SER A 193 -15.07 -6.83 35.04
N ILE A 194 -15.44 -5.84 35.86
CA ILE A 194 -16.03 -4.57 35.40
C ILE A 194 -15.05 -3.81 34.50
N ILE A 195 -13.76 -3.84 34.80
CA ILE A 195 -12.71 -3.13 34.04
C ILE A 195 -12.20 -3.97 32.87
N GLY A 196 -11.92 -5.26 33.10
CA GLY A 196 -11.29 -6.16 32.13
C GLY A 196 -12.22 -6.57 30.98
N PHE A 197 -13.49 -6.87 31.27
CA PHE A 197 -14.45 -7.30 30.25
C PHE A 197 -14.70 -6.29 29.12
N PRO A 198 -14.94 -4.98 29.36
CA PRO A 198 -15.11 -4.01 28.27
C PRO A 198 -13.84 -3.86 27.43
N ILE A 199 -12.65 -3.90 28.05
CA ILE A 199 -11.36 -3.82 27.35
C ILE A 199 -11.16 -5.05 26.46
N ALA A 200 -11.38 -6.26 27.00
CA ALA A 200 -11.23 -7.50 26.26
C ALA A 200 -12.24 -7.60 25.12
N SER A 201 -13.52 -7.30 25.35
CA SER A 201 -14.57 -7.36 24.33
C SER A 201 -14.36 -6.36 23.18
N ALA A 202 -13.95 -5.12 23.49
CA ALA A 202 -13.59 -4.14 22.48
C ALA A 202 -12.39 -4.61 21.62
N SER A 203 -11.39 -5.21 22.26
CA SER A 203 -10.19 -5.72 21.58
C SER A 203 -10.51 -6.89 20.66
N VAL A 204 -11.37 -7.83 21.09
CA VAL A 204 -11.86 -8.93 20.24
C VAL A 204 -12.61 -8.40 19.02
N GLY A 205 -13.46 -7.39 19.20
CA GLY A 205 -14.16 -6.75 18.08
C GLY A 205 -13.20 -6.12 17.06
N ALA A 206 -12.16 -5.43 17.53
CA ALA A 206 -11.13 -4.86 16.67
C ALA A 206 -10.33 -5.94 15.92
N LEU A 207 -9.89 -7.00 16.61
CA LEU A 207 -9.20 -8.14 15.98
C LEU A 207 -10.07 -8.84 14.95
N GLN A 208 -11.35 -9.02 15.24
CA GLN A 208 -12.30 -9.64 14.32
C GLN A 208 -12.44 -8.81 13.03
N GLY A 209 -12.42 -7.48 13.14
CA GLY A 209 -12.42 -6.59 11.97
C GLY A 209 -11.15 -6.71 11.13
N LEU A 210 -9.99 -6.82 11.77
CA LEU A 210 -8.71 -7.06 11.07
C LEU A 210 -8.71 -8.44 10.38
N TRP A 211 -9.20 -9.48 11.05
CA TRP A 211 -9.24 -10.84 10.53
C TRP A 211 -10.12 -10.98 9.29
N LYS A 212 -11.23 -10.23 9.21
CA LYS A 212 -12.14 -10.23 8.06
C LYS A 212 -11.51 -9.62 6.79
N ASN A 213 -10.26 -9.12 6.86
CA ASN A 213 -9.61 -8.35 5.79
C ASN A 213 -10.43 -7.11 5.37
N ASP A 214 -11.21 -6.59 6.32
CA ASP A 214 -12.02 -5.40 6.11
C ASP A 214 -11.15 -4.14 6.16
N LEU A 215 -10.00 -4.18 6.83
CA LEU A 215 -9.09 -3.04 6.99
C LEU A 215 -7.79 -3.31 6.23
N VAL A 216 -7.39 -2.38 5.36
CA VAL A 216 -6.13 -2.40 4.63
C VAL A 216 -5.35 -1.14 4.97
N ALA A 217 -4.06 -1.29 5.27
CA ALA A 217 -3.14 -0.16 5.38
C ALA A 217 -2.53 0.12 4.02
N LEU A 218 -2.68 1.35 3.54
CA LEU A 218 -2.00 1.84 2.35
C LEU A 218 -0.83 2.74 2.75
N LYS A 219 0.31 2.52 2.11
CA LYS A 219 1.49 3.36 2.15
C LYS A 219 1.72 4.01 0.78
N GLY A 220 1.93 5.31 0.74
CA GLY A 220 2.24 6.04 -0.49
C GLY A 220 3.10 7.27 -0.23
N ALA A 221 3.47 7.99 -1.28
CA ALA A 221 4.20 9.26 -1.15
C ALA A 221 3.24 10.46 -1.23
N CYS A 222 3.53 11.53 -0.47
CA CYS A 222 2.80 12.78 -0.57
C CYS A 222 3.06 13.41 -1.95
N PRO A 223 2.03 13.75 -2.75
CA PRO A 223 2.25 14.37 -4.05
C PRO A 223 2.80 15.81 -4.01
N ASN A 224 2.87 16.42 -2.82
CA ASN A 224 3.39 17.77 -2.63
C ASN A 224 4.86 17.77 -2.18
N CYS A 225 5.19 17.11 -1.05
CA CYS A 225 6.54 17.10 -0.49
C CYS A 225 7.33 15.79 -0.71
N GLY A 226 6.69 14.72 -1.21
CA GLY A 226 7.33 13.42 -1.42
C GLY A 226 7.43 12.53 -0.18
N GLU A 227 7.00 13.01 0.99
CA GLU A 227 7.09 12.25 2.26
C GLU A 227 6.18 11.01 2.29
N GLU A 228 6.58 9.97 3.01
CA GLU A 228 5.77 8.76 3.17
C GLU A 228 4.50 9.04 4.00
N VAL A 229 3.34 8.62 3.49
CA VAL A 229 2.04 8.81 4.12
C VAL A 229 1.28 7.49 4.18
N PHE A 230 0.54 7.32 5.28
CA PHE A 230 -0.15 6.08 5.62
C PHE A 230 -1.63 6.34 5.86
N ALA A 231 -2.49 5.42 5.42
CA ALA A 231 -3.91 5.47 5.73
C ALA A 231 -4.48 4.07 5.89
N PHE A 232 -5.36 3.90 6.88
CA PHE A 232 -6.14 2.68 7.04
C PHE A 232 -7.50 2.86 6.36
N LEU A 233 -7.80 2.02 5.38
CA LEU A 233 -9.05 2.08 4.63
C LEU A 233 -9.85 0.80 4.78
N LYS A 234 -11.18 0.92 4.68
CA LYS A 234 -12.03 -0.25 4.57
C LYS A 234 -11.99 -0.82 3.15
N ALA A 235 -11.61 -2.09 3.01
CA ALA A 235 -11.38 -2.75 1.73
C ALA A 235 -12.66 -2.81 0.87
N GLU A 236 -13.83 -2.96 1.48
CA GLU A 236 -15.12 -3.13 0.78
C GLU A 236 -15.80 -1.81 0.39
N ARG A 237 -15.40 -0.67 0.98
CA ARG A 237 -16.10 0.62 0.80
C ARG A 237 -15.50 1.53 -0.28
N SER A 238 -14.73 0.97 -1.20
CA SER A 238 -13.88 1.71 -2.16
C SER A 238 -14.62 2.73 -3.04
N ASN A 239 -15.94 2.60 -3.23
CA ASN A 239 -16.66 3.42 -4.21
C ASN A 239 -17.42 4.64 -3.65
N HIS A 240 -17.67 4.76 -2.34
CA HIS A 240 -18.63 5.77 -1.85
C HIS A 240 -18.08 6.83 -0.89
N SER A 241 -16.87 6.68 -0.35
CA SER A 241 -16.26 7.73 0.45
C SER A 241 -14.74 7.63 0.43
N PRO A 242 -14.03 8.50 -0.31
CA PRO A 242 -12.58 8.51 -0.28
C PRO A 242 -12.08 8.94 1.11
N HIS A 243 -11.04 8.28 1.62
CA HIS A 243 -10.48 8.61 2.92
C HIS A 243 -9.62 9.86 2.79
N ARG A 244 -9.90 10.87 3.62
CA ARG A 244 -9.13 12.12 3.66
C ARG A 244 -8.20 12.11 4.85
N ALA A 245 -6.94 12.45 4.62
CA ALA A 245 -5.95 12.63 5.66
C ALA A 245 -5.03 13.79 5.27
N ASP A 246 -4.37 14.39 6.24
CA ASP A 246 -3.42 15.46 5.99
C ASP A 246 -2.00 14.91 6.03
N CYS A 247 -1.12 15.44 5.18
CA CYS A 247 0.29 15.09 5.22
C CYS A 247 0.90 15.56 6.55
N HIS A 248 1.59 14.67 7.25
CA HIS A 248 2.17 14.98 8.55
C HIS A 248 3.36 15.97 8.49
N VAL A 249 3.96 16.21 7.31
CA VAL A 249 5.05 17.17 7.11
C VAL A 249 4.56 18.50 6.53
N CYS A 250 3.80 18.47 5.44
CA CYS A 250 3.42 19.68 4.70
C CYS A 250 1.95 20.08 4.86
N GLU A 251 1.21 19.39 5.73
CA GLU A 251 -0.21 19.64 6.08
C GLU A 251 -1.15 19.69 4.86
N SER A 252 -0.69 19.19 3.73
CA SER A 252 -1.45 19.17 2.50
C SER A 252 -2.55 18.13 2.59
N ARG A 253 -3.77 18.49 2.17
CA ARG A 253 -4.92 17.59 2.18
C ARG A 253 -4.76 16.50 1.13
N LEU A 254 -4.83 15.25 1.56
CA LEU A 254 -4.67 14.06 0.74
C LEU A 254 -5.96 13.26 0.68
N GLU A 255 -6.19 12.63 -0.47
CA GLU A 255 -7.29 11.71 -0.70
C GLU A 255 -6.75 10.33 -1.07
N PHE A 256 -7.02 9.33 -0.25
CA PHE A 256 -6.65 7.94 -0.51
C PHE A 256 -7.80 7.23 -1.20
N GLN A 257 -7.51 6.66 -2.36
CA GLN A 257 -8.43 5.80 -3.11
C GLN A 257 -7.83 4.39 -3.20
N THR A 258 -8.59 3.39 -2.76
CA THR A 258 -8.23 1.97 -2.88
C THR A 258 -8.87 1.38 -4.13
N ASN A 259 -8.10 0.58 -4.86
CA ASN A 259 -8.58 -0.30 -5.90
C ASN A 259 -8.26 -1.74 -5.50
N VAL A 260 -9.22 -2.61 -5.73
CA VAL A 260 -9.14 -4.00 -5.34
C VAL A 260 -9.27 -4.81 -6.62
N GLU A 261 -8.21 -5.54 -6.94
CA GLU A 261 -8.25 -6.52 -8.01
C GLU A 261 -8.33 -7.92 -7.40
N GLN A 262 -9.33 -8.69 -7.84
CA GLN A 262 -9.43 -10.11 -7.52
C GLN A 262 -8.70 -10.89 -8.61
N SER A 263 -7.78 -11.78 -8.22
CA SER A 263 -7.13 -12.63 -9.20
C SER A 263 -8.13 -13.66 -9.75
N SER A 264 -8.31 -13.69 -11.07
CA SER A 264 -9.14 -14.70 -11.75
C SER A 264 -8.53 -16.11 -11.70
N SER A 265 -7.24 -16.23 -11.41
CA SER A 265 -6.47 -17.48 -11.49
C SER A 265 -6.37 -18.27 -10.19
N ARG A 266 -6.56 -17.64 -9.02
CA ARG A 266 -6.54 -18.32 -7.71
C ARG A 266 -7.65 -17.77 -6.80
N PRO A 267 -8.67 -18.57 -6.47
CA PRO A 267 -9.69 -18.14 -5.52
C PRO A 267 -9.03 -17.81 -4.18
N GLY A 268 -9.27 -16.61 -3.67
CA GLY A 268 -8.80 -16.15 -2.36
C GLY A 268 -7.62 -15.18 -2.35
N ARG A 269 -6.90 -14.96 -3.46
CA ARG A 269 -5.87 -13.92 -3.52
C ARG A 269 -6.46 -12.59 -4.00
N ARG A 270 -6.70 -11.70 -3.04
CA ARG A 270 -7.04 -10.30 -3.27
C ARG A 270 -5.74 -9.50 -3.35
N TRP A 271 -5.60 -8.66 -4.37
CA TRP A 271 -4.52 -7.68 -4.43
C TRP A 271 -5.11 -6.29 -4.25
N VAL A 272 -4.59 -5.54 -3.28
CA VAL A 272 -5.04 -4.19 -2.99
C VAL A 272 -3.93 -3.21 -3.32
N TYR A 273 -4.26 -2.21 -4.12
CA TYR A 273 -3.40 -1.08 -4.41
C TYR A 273 -4.20 0.20 -4.33
N GLY A 274 -3.53 1.34 -4.32
CA GLY A 274 -4.22 2.61 -4.22
C GLY A 274 -3.51 3.76 -4.89
N ARG A 275 -4.13 4.93 -4.76
CA ARG A 275 -3.56 6.20 -5.19
C ARG A 275 -3.84 7.25 -4.12
N VAL A 276 -2.85 8.12 -3.91
CA VAL A 276 -2.96 9.29 -3.04
C VAL A 276 -3.07 10.52 -3.93
N TYR A 277 -4.18 11.24 -3.86
CA TYR A 277 -4.40 12.47 -4.61
C TYR A 277 -4.18 13.69 -3.72
N LEU A 278 -3.58 14.74 -4.27
CA LEU A 278 -3.53 16.04 -3.64
C LEU A 278 -4.86 16.77 -3.84
N ILE A 279 -5.56 17.08 -2.76
CA ILE A 279 -6.76 17.90 -2.81
C ILE A 279 -6.32 19.36 -2.79
N ARG A 280 -6.61 20.07 -3.88
CA ARG A 280 -6.42 21.52 -3.91
C ARG A 280 -7.46 22.15 -2.99
N GLN A 281 -7.01 22.73 -1.88
CA GLN A 281 -7.88 23.50 -1.02
C GLN A 281 -8.33 24.72 -1.83
N ARG A 282 -9.61 24.74 -2.23
CA ARG A 282 -10.21 25.90 -2.87
C ARG A 282 -10.26 26.95 -1.77
N GLN A 283 -9.25 27.84 -1.72
CA GLN A 283 -9.30 29.00 -0.85
C GLN A 283 -10.63 29.70 -1.15
N ARG A 284 -11.55 29.68 -0.18
CA ARG A 284 -12.66 30.62 -0.19
C ARG A 284 -12.00 31.94 0.13
N TRP A 285 -11.74 32.73 -0.90
CA TRP A 285 -11.36 34.12 -0.73
C TRP A 285 -12.56 34.76 -0.03
N ALA A 286 -12.38 35.09 1.24
CA ALA A 286 -13.31 35.89 2.03
C ALA A 286 -13.01 37.37 1.78
#